data_AF-A0A1D2MSU4-F1
#
_entry.id   AF-A0A1D2MSU4-F1
#
_cell.length_a   1.000
_cell.length_b   1.000
_cell.length_c   1.000
_cell.angle_alpha   90.00
_cell.angle_beta   90.00
_cell.angle_gamma   90.00
#
_symmetry.space_group_name_H-M   'P 1'
#
loop_
_entity.id
_entity.type
_entity.pdbx_description
1 polymer ?
#
loop_
_entity_poly.entity_id
_entity_poly.type
_entity_poly.pdbx_seq_one_letter_code
_entity_poly.pdbx_strand_id
1 'polypeptide(L)'
;MGVDASCGPEGLRPIHIAAREGHIQTLRFLKTAGACLQKSDVNGATALHHAAITGQLRAVRWLLRHGAKISLDKQGRSPIQVAADHDHMEIV
;
A
#
# COMPACT_ATOMS: atom_id res chain seq x y z
N MET A 1 -9.08 -23.72 -8.36
CA MET A 1 -8.94 -23.18 -7.00
C MET A 1 -8.51 -21.72 -7.13
N GLY A 2 -9.46 -20.83 -7.40
CA GLY A 2 -9.23 -19.39 -7.36
C GLY A 2 -9.30 -19.00 -5.89
N VAL A 3 -8.16 -18.66 -5.28
CA VAL A 3 -8.18 -17.96 -4.01
C VAL A 3 -8.68 -16.56 -4.31
N ASP A 4 -10.00 -16.41 -4.30
CA ASP A 4 -10.62 -15.12 -4.22
C ASP A 4 -10.05 -14.50 -2.95
N ALA A 5 -9.08 -13.59 -3.11
CA ALA A 5 -8.62 -12.69 -2.07
C ALA A 5 -9.81 -11.80 -1.72
N SER A 6 -10.75 -12.42 -1.00
CA SER A 6 -12.10 -11.95 -0.82
C SER A 6 -12.01 -10.61 -0.12
N CYS A 7 -12.62 -9.67 -0.79
CA CYS A 7 -12.81 -8.29 -0.42
C CYS A 7 -13.71 -8.24 0.83
N GLY A 8 -13.18 -8.64 1.99
CA GLY A 8 -13.86 -8.48 3.26
C GLY A 8 -14.13 -7.00 3.53
N PRO A 9 -15.35 -6.61 3.95
CA PRO A 9 -15.57 -5.30 4.54
C PRO A 9 -14.78 -5.23 5.86
N GLU A 10 -14.41 -4.04 6.29
CA GLU A 10 -13.66 -3.80 7.54
C GLU A 10 -12.15 -4.13 7.51
N GLY A 11 -11.36 -3.14 7.14
CA GLY A 11 -10.13 -2.86 7.91
C GLY A 11 -8.81 -2.94 7.15
N LEU A 12 -8.28 -4.14 6.91
CA LEU A 12 -6.89 -4.29 6.44
C LEU A 12 -6.79 -5.42 5.41
N ARG A 13 -6.59 -5.05 4.14
CA ARG A 13 -6.34 -6.04 3.09
C ARG A 13 -4.90 -6.55 3.25
N PRO A 14 -4.63 -7.82 2.89
CA PRO A 14 -3.28 -8.40 2.96
C PRO A 14 -2.21 -7.55 2.27
N ILE A 15 -2.59 -6.80 1.23
CA ILE A 15 -1.69 -5.92 0.47
C ILE A 15 -1.28 -4.67 1.24
N HIS A 16 -2.15 -4.14 2.11
CA HIS A 16 -1.84 -3.02 2.98
C HIS A 16 -0.83 -3.45 4.04
N ILE A 17 -1.06 -4.60 4.67
CA ILE A 17 -0.14 -5.18 5.66
C ILE A 17 1.21 -5.49 5.00
N ALA A 18 1.21 -6.18 3.86
CA ALA A 18 2.45 -6.49 3.15
C ALA A 18 3.25 -5.23 2.76
N ALA A 19 2.56 -4.15 2.39
CA ALA A 19 3.21 -2.87 2.10
C ALA A 19 3.77 -2.20 3.36
N ARG A 20 3.00 -2.20 4.46
CA ARG A 20 3.40 -1.67 5.77
C ARG A 20 4.63 -2.37 6.35
N GLU A 21 4.68 -3.69 6.23
CA GLU A 21 5.78 -4.52 6.73
C GLU A 21 6.95 -4.65 5.73
N GLY A 22 6.86 -4.02 4.54
CA GLY A 22 7.91 -4.10 3.53
C GLY A 22 8.06 -5.48 2.85
N HIS A 23 7.07 -6.35 2.98
CA HIS A 23 7.10 -7.74 2.53
C HIS A 23 6.88 -7.87 1.01
N ILE A 24 7.95 -7.66 0.24
CA ILE A 24 7.92 -7.69 -1.23
C ILE A 24 7.44 -9.03 -1.79
N GLN A 25 7.81 -10.16 -1.17
CA GLN A 25 7.37 -11.48 -1.64
C GLN A 25 5.85 -11.63 -1.51
N THR A 26 5.29 -11.17 -0.41
CA THR A 26 3.84 -11.14 -0.19
C THR A 26 3.15 -10.19 -1.16
N LEU A 27 3.72 -9.01 -1.44
CA LEU A 27 3.22 -8.10 -2.47
C LEU A 27 3.19 -8.73 -3.87
N ARG A 28 4.26 -9.46 -4.25
CA ARG A 28 4.32 -10.21 -5.51
C ARG A 28 3.25 -11.28 -5.58
N PHE A 29 3.14 -12.09 -4.52
CA PHE A 29 2.14 -13.15 -4.43
C PHE A 29 0.71 -12.60 -4.55
N LEU A 30 0.41 -11.50 -3.85
CA LEU A 30 -0.90 -10.87 -3.91
C LEU A 30 -1.21 -10.30 -5.29
N LYS A 31 -0.23 -9.69 -5.97
CA LYS A 31 -0.42 -9.24 -7.35
C LYS A 31 -0.66 -10.41 -8.31
N THR A 32 0.06 -11.53 -8.17
CA THR A 32 -0.21 -12.74 -8.96
C THR A 32 -1.57 -13.35 -8.64
N ALA A 33 -2.07 -13.18 -7.42
CA ALA A 33 -3.41 -13.59 -7.01
C ALA A 33 -4.52 -12.60 -7.46
N GLY A 34 -4.20 -11.54 -8.22
CA GLY A 34 -5.18 -10.59 -8.72
C GLY A 34 -5.57 -9.47 -7.74
N ALA A 35 -4.76 -9.20 -6.71
CA ALA A 35 -5.04 -8.15 -5.75
C ALA A 35 -4.96 -6.74 -6.38
N CYS A 36 -5.95 -5.90 -6.08
CA CYS A 36 -6.01 -4.51 -6.55
C CYS A 36 -5.14 -3.58 -5.68
N LEU A 37 -4.05 -3.07 -6.25
CA LEU A 37 -3.13 -2.10 -5.61
C LEU A 37 -3.78 -0.74 -5.29
N GLN A 38 -4.80 -0.37 -6.06
CA GLN A 38 -5.48 0.94 -5.94
C GLN A 38 -6.57 0.96 -4.88
N LYS A 39 -6.90 -0.19 -4.27
CA LYS A 39 -7.96 -0.23 -3.26
C LYS A 39 -7.47 0.46 -2.00
N SER A 40 -8.20 1.49 -1.59
CA SER A 40 -8.05 2.13 -0.30
C SER A 40 -8.68 1.30 0.82
N ASP A 41 -8.20 1.50 2.04
CA ASP A 41 -8.83 1.01 3.26
C ASP A 41 -9.99 1.92 3.70
N VAL A 42 -10.51 1.67 4.91
CA VAL A 42 -11.61 2.45 5.53
C VAL A 42 -11.25 3.91 5.75
N ASN A 43 -9.97 4.26 5.78
CA ASN A 43 -9.46 5.62 5.95
C ASN A 43 -9.11 6.28 4.60
N GLY A 44 -9.35 5.62 3.46
CA GLY A 44 -8.92 6.13 2.16
C GLY A 44 -7.44 5.89 1.87
N ALA A 45 -6.70 5.26 2.79
CA ALA A 45 -5.28 4.98 2.62
C ALA A 45 -5.07 3.75 1.74
N THR A 46 -4.22 3.90 0.73
CA THR A 46 -3.81 2.81 -0.17
C THR A 46 -2.59 2.07 0.38
N ALA A 47 -2.20 0.95 -0.24
CA ALA A 47 -0.97 0.24 0.12
C ALA A 47 0.27 1.15 0.08
N LEU A 48 0.26 2.14 -0.80
CA LEU A 48 1.34 3.12 -0.93
C LEU A 48 1.43 4.04 0.30
N HIS A 49 0.30 4.45 0.87
CA HIS A 49 0.28 5.23 2.12
C HIS A 49 0.84 4.41 3.28
N HIS A 50 0.42 3.15 3.42
CA HIS A 50 0.92 2.27 4.49
C HIS A 50 2.43 2.04 4.41
N ALA A 51 2.96 1.82 3.20
CA ALA A 51 4.42 1.74 3.00
C ALA A 51 5.14 3.06 3.27
N ALA A 52 4.47 4.19 3.02
CA ALA A 52 5.02 5.51 3.29
C ALA A 52 5.06 5.84 4.79
N ILE A 53 4.00 5.50 5.53
CA ILE A 53 3.90 5.67 7.00
C ILE A 53 5.03 4.93 7.73
N THR A 54 5.47 3.79 7.19
CA THR A 54 6.48 2.94 7.84
C THR A 54 7.87 3.03 7.23
N GLY A 55 8.11 3.97 6.32
CA GLY A 55 9.46 4.15 5.77
C GLY A 55 9.89 3.06 4.78
N GLN A 56 8.96 2.23 4.28
CA GLN A 56 9.30 1.03 3.50
C GLN A 56 9.61 1.36 2.05
N LEU A 57 10.78 1.95 1.81
CA LEU A 57 11.25 2.37 0.48
C LEU A 57 11.21 1.25 -0.57
N ARG A 58 11.49 0.01 -0.17
CA ARG A 58 11.42 -1.15 -1.07
C ARG A 58 9.99 -1.43 -1.51
N ALA A 59 9.02 -1.37 -0.60
CA ALA A 59 7.61 -1.58 -0.91
C ALA A 59 7.07 -0.43 -1.77
N VAL A 60 7.40 0.82 -1.45
CA VAL A 60 7.01 1.99 -2.25
C VAL A 60 7.50 1.87 -3.69
N ARG A 61 8.80 1.61 -3.89
CA ARG A 61 9.36 1.40 -5.25
C ARG A 61 8.71 0.24 -5.98
N TRP A 62 8.42 -0.86 -5.28
CA TRP A 62 7.75 -2.00 -5.89
C TRP A 62 6.32 -1.64 -6.33
N LEU A 63 5.54 -1.00 -5.46
CA LEU A 63 4.16 -0.59 -5.75
C LEU A 63 4.10 0.36 -6.96
N LEU A 64 4.97 1.38 -6.99
CA LEU A 64 5.06 2.33 -8.11
C LEU A 64 5.43 1.65 -9.42
N ARG A 65 6.45 0.77 -9.41
CA ARG A 65 6.84 -0.03 -10.58
C ARG A 65 5.72 -0.92 -11.11
N HIS A 66 4.81 -1.33 -10.23
CA HIS A 66 3.72 -2.24 -10.57
C HIS A 66 2.40 -1.52 -10.89
N GLY A 67 2.44 -0.18 -11.04
CA GLY A 67 1.31 0.63 -11.50
C GLY A 67 0.40 1.14 -10.38
N ALA A 68 0.86 1.13 -9.13
CA ALA A 68 0.15 1.82 -8.05
C ALA A 68 0.12 3.33 -8.36
N LYS A 69 -1.06 3.94 -8.23
CA LYS A 69 -1.22 5.37 -8.44
C LYS A 69 -1.08 6.07 -7.10
N ILE A 70 -0.53 7.28 -7.17
CA ILE A 70 -0.53 8.19 -6.04
C ILE A 70 -1.97 8.72 -5.93
N SER A 71 -2.65 8.36 -4.85
CA SER A 71 -3.99 8.84 -4.50
C SER A 71 -3.90 9.63 -3.20
N LEU A 72 -4.92 10.40 -2.89
CA LEU A 72 -5.06 11.04 -1.59
C LEU A 72 -5.82 10.13 -0.62
N ASP A 73 -5.46 10.19 0.65
CA ASP A 73 -6.22 9.69 1.81
C ASP A 73 -7.52 10.51 2.00
N LYS A 74 -8.47 10.04 2.82
CA LYS A 74 -9.59 10.87 3.34
C LYS A 74 -9.15 12.18 4.00
N GLN A 75 -7.95 12.27 4.57
CA GLN A 75 -7.39 13.53 5.09
C GLN A 75 -6.80 14.43 4.00
N GLY A 76 -6.90 14.05 2.72
CA GLY A 76 -6.36 14.85 1.61
C GLY A 76 -4.84 14.82 1.50
N ARG A 77 -4.18 13.87 2.18
CA ARG A 77 -2.72 13.71 2.16
C ARG A 77 -2.31 12.70 1.10
N SER A 78 -1.24 12.99 0.40
CA SER A 78 -0.57 12.04 -0.50
C SER A 78 0.38 11.11 0.29
N PRO A 79 0.72 9.92 -0.23
CA PRO A 79 1.70 9.03 0.38
C PRO A 79 3.02 9.72 0.69
N ILE A 80 3.49 10.61 -0.20
CA ILE A 80 4.74 11.37 -0.01
C ILE A 80 4.61 12.36 1.16
N GLN A 81 3.50 13.08 1.27
CA GLN A 81 3.26 13.95 2.43
C GLN A 81 3.21 13.14 3.73
N VAL A 82 2.60 11.96 3.72
CA VAL A 82 2.58 11.09 4.90
C VAL A 82 3.98 10.58 5.25
N ALA A 83 4.82 10.24 4.26
CA ALA A 83 6.22 9.91 4.53
C ALA A 83 6.99 11.10 5.15
N ALA A 84 6.75 12.31 4.65
CA ALA A 84 7.35 13.53 5.18
C ALA A 84 6.91 13.82 6.62
N ASP A 85 5.61 13.65 6.93
CA ASP A 85 5.05 13.82 8.29
C ASP A 85 5.67 12.83 9.31
N HIS A 86 6.11 11.66 8.84
CA HIS A 86 6.68 10.60 9.65
C HIS A 86 8.22 10.59 9.66
N ASP A 87 8.87 11.66 9.20
CA ASP A 87 10.33 11.82 9.11
C ASP A 87 11.02 10.78 8.20
N HIS A 88 10.27 10.18 7.28
CA HIS A 88 10.77 9.18 6.34
C HIS A 88 11.22 9.83 5.03
N MET A 89 12.24 10.69 5.14
CA MET A 89 12.83 11.44 4.03
C MET A 89 13.43 10.55 2.93
N GLU A 90 13.75 9.28 3.20
CA GLU A 90 14.25 8.36 2.17
C GLU A 90 13.21 8.06 1.06
N ILE A 91 11.93 8.32 1.32
CA ILE A 91 10.82 8.06 0.38
C ILE A 91 10.41 9.32 -0.41
N VAL A 92 10.69 10.51 0.13
CA VAL A 92 10.23 11.81 -0.38
C VAL A 92 10.99 12.24 -1.64
#